data_AF-A0A1F6HLT9-F1
#
_entry.id   AF-A0A1F6HLT9-F1
#
_cell.length_a   1.000
_cell.length_b   1.000
_cell.length_c   1.000
_cell.angle_alpha   90.00
_cell.angle_beta   90.00
_cell.angle_gamma   90.00
#
_symmetry.space_group_name_H-M   'P 1'
#
loop_
_entity.id
_entity.type
_entity.pdbx_description
1 polymer ?
#
loop_
_entity_poly.entity_id
_entity_poly.type
_entity_poly.pdbx_seq_one_letter_code
_entity_poly.pdbx_strand_id
1 'polypeptide(L)'
;MINNNKSKNGYIALISILIISTVTSAIALSLSLLGINEAKNSLGLKKGYETLKIAEGCAEEALYRLKNNQTYSGTIAPLNVGNGSCTITISGANPTYTILINAVLPEKPSYAKSLRLTVVAVGKDINITSWQEIQ
;
A
#
# COMPACT_ATOMS: atom_id res chain seq x y z
N MET A 1 -0.24 -15.26 77.93
CA MET A 1 -0.79 -15.78 76.65
C MET A 1 -0.59 -14.71 75.59
N ILE A 2 0.24 -14.99 74.59
CA ILE A 2 0.65 -14.02 73.56
C ILE A 2 -0.51 -13.83 72.58
N ASN A 3 -1.09 -12.62 72.55
CA ASN A 3 -2.19 -12.27 71.67
C ASN A 3 -1.67 -11.94 70.26
N ASN A 4 -1.90 -12.84 69.30
CA ASN A 4 -1.35 -12.75 67.95
C ASN A 4 -2.36 -12.08 67.00
N ASN A 5 -2.42 -10.74 66.99
CA ASN A 5 -3.32 -9.96 66.13
C ASN A 5 -2.54 -9.19 65.04
N LYS A 6 -1.81 -9.90 64.17
CA LYS A 6 -1.15 -9.33 62.98
C LYS A 6 -1.32 -10.26 61.78
N SER A 7 -2.41 -10.14 61.03
CA SER A 7 -2.56 -10.87 59.76
C SER A 7 -3.61 -10.32 58.77
N LYS A 8 -4.09 -9.08 58.91
CA LYS A 8 -5.05 -8.51 57.93
C LYS A 8 -4.42 -7.56 56.89
N ASN A 9 -3.31 -6.91 57.24
CA ASN A 9 -2.71 -5.87 56.39
C ASN A 9 -1.89 -6.43 55.21
N GLY A 10 -1.26 -7.60 55.36
CA GLY A 10 -0.48 -8.24 54.29
C GLY A 10 -1.34 -8.74 53.13
N TYR A 11 -2.56 -9.18 53.40
CA TYR A 11 -3.50 -9.65 52.39
C TYR A 11 -3.96 -8.51 51.46
N ILE A 12 -4.23 -7.33 52.02
CA ILE A 12 -4.58 -6.12 51.25
C ILE A 12 -3.42 -5.69 50.36
N ALA A 13 -2.18 -5.74 50.87
CA ALA A 13 -0.99 -5.43 50.08
C ALA A 13 -0.84 -6.39 48.86
N LEU A 14 -1.03 -7.69 49.08
CA LEU A 14 -0.95 -8.69 48.01
C LEU A 14 -2.07 -8.56 46.95
N ILE A 15 -3.30 -8.22 47.37
CA ILE A 15 -4.37 -7.93 46.41
C ILE A 15 -4.07 -6.67 45.62
N SER A 16 -3.60 -5.61 46.27
CA SER A 16 -3.30 -4.34 45.60
C SER A 16 -2.23 -4.49 44.53
N ILE A 17 -1.15 -5.24 44.81
CA ILE A 17 -0.08 -5.45 43.83
C ILE A 17 -0.54 -6.32 42.66
N LEU A 18 -1.44 -7.27 42.91
CA LEU A 18 -2.02 -8.12 41.89
C LEU A 18 -2.88 -7.29 40.93
N ILE A 19 -3.75 -6.42 41.46
CA ILE A 19 -4.57 -5.51 40.66
C ILE A 19 -3.67 -4.58 39.83
N ILE A 20 -2.68 -3.95 40.47
CA ILE A 20 -1.76 -3.03 39.78
C ILE A 20 -1.01 -3.77 38.66
N SER A 21 -0.50 -4.97 38.93
CA SER A 21 0.23 -5.79 37.95
C SER A 21 -0.64 -6.17 36.74
N THR A 22 -1.90 -6.55 36.97
CA THR A 22 -2.82 -6.87 35.88
C THR A 22 -3.12 -5.62 35.03
N VAL A 23 -3.35 -4.47 35.66
CA VAL A 23 -3.63 -3.22 34.95
C VAL A 23 -2.41 -2.76 34.14
N THR A 24 -1.21 -2.77 34.72
CA THR A 24 0.01 -2.37 34.00
C THR A 24 0.32 -3.32 32.84
N SER A 25 0.11 -4.62 33.03
CA SER A 25 0.26 -5.62 31.96
C SER A 25 -0.73 -5.36 30.81
N ALA A 26 -2.00 -5.06 31.14
CA ALA A 26 -3.01 -4.73 30.13
C ALA A 26 -2.62 -3.49 29.31
N ILE A 27 -2.07 -2.46 29.97
CA ILE A 27 -1.58 -1.24 29.29
C ILE A 27 -0.39 -1.57 28.39
N ALA A 28 0.60 -2.32 28.88
CA ALA A 28 1.79 -2.71 28.12
C ALA A 28 1.43 -3.51 26.85
N LEU A 29 0.48 -4.45 26.96
CA LEU A 29 -0.04 -5.20 25.82
C LEU A 29 -0.74 -4.28 24.81
N SER A 30 -1.56 -3.35 25.29
CA SER A 30 -2.27 -2.39 24.44
C SER A 30 -1.30 -1.52 23.63
N LEU A 31 -0.25 -1.00 24.29
CA LEU A 31 0.79 -0.22 23.62
C LEU A 31 1.56 -1.05 22.59
N SER A 32 1.86 -2.30 22.91
CA SER A 32 2.55 -3.21 21.99
C SER A 32 1.70 -3.48 20.74
N LEU A 33 0.40 -3.71 20.91
CA LEU A 33 -0.54 -3.90 19.80
C LEU A 33 -0.67 -2.65 18.93
N LEU A 34 -0.72 -1.46 19.54
CA LEU A 34 -0.73 -0.18 18.83
C LEU A 34 0.54 -0.01 17.99
N GLY A 35 1.72 -0.23 18.56
CA GLY A 35 2.99 -0.13 17.82
C GLY A 35 3.07 -1.11 16.64
N ILE A 36 2.58 -2.34 16.82
CA ILE A 36 2.50 -3.32 15.71
C ILE A 36 1.55 -2.82 14.62
N ASN A 37 0.41 -2.24 15.00
CA ASN A 37 -0.56 -1.74 14.04
C ASN A 37 -0.02 -0.53 13.25
N GLU A 38 0.67 0.38 13.92
CA GLU A 38 1.36 1.50 13.27
C GLU A 38 2.43 1.05 12.30
N ALA A 39 3.26 0.06 12.69
CA ALA A 39 4.27 -0.51 11.82
C ALA A 39 3.65 -1.17 10.56
N LYS A 40 2.55 -1.91 10.74
CA LYS A 40 1.80 -2.50 9.62
C LYS A 40 1.22 -1.44 8.69
N ASN A 41 0.63 -0.38 9.25
CA ASN A 41 0.06 0.71 8.47
C ASN A 41 1.15 1.47 7.69
N SER A 42 2.27 1.79 8.34
CA SER A 42 3.42 2.43 7.68
C SER A 42 3.98 1.56 6.55
N LEU A 43 4.10 0.26 6.76
CA LEU A 43 4.53 -0.66 5.72
C LEU A 43 3.54 -0.71 4.55
N GLY A 44 2.24 -0.78 4.84
CA GLY A 44 1.19 -0.75 3.82
C GLY A 44 1.22 0.53 2.98
N LEU A 45 1.40 1.69 3.60
CA LEU A 45 1.58 2.96 2.90
C LEU A 45 2.83 2.94 2.01
N LYS A 46 3.97 2.51 2.55
CA LYS A 46 5.23 2.42 1.78
C LYS A 46 5.08 1.52 0.55
N LYS A 47 4.46 0.36 0.71
CA LYS A 47 4.23 -0.61 -0.37
C LYS A 47 3.21 -0.13 -1.38
N GLY A 48 2.20 0.62 -0.93
CA GLY A 48 1.26 1.32 -1.80
C GLY A 48 1.96 2.36 -2.69
N TYR A 49 2.84 3.19 -2.11
CA TYR A 49 3.65 4.15 -2.88
C TYR A 49 4.63 3.46 -3.84
N GLU A 50 5.29 2.38 -3.41
CA GLU A 50 6.17 1.58 -4.28
C GLU A 50 5.41 1.04 -5.51
N THR A 51 4.21 0.49 -5.29
CA THR A 51 3.35 -0.02 -6.36
C THR A 51 2.85 1.08 -7.29
N LEU A 52 2.52 2.26 -6.74
CA LEU A 52 2.14 3.43 -7.54
C LEU A 52 3.31 3.90 -8.44
N LYS A 53 4.54 3.93 -7.91
CA LYS A 53 5.73 4.29 -8.68
C LYS A 53 6.00 3.31 -9.83
N ILE A 54 5.74 2.03 -9.61
CA ILE A 54 5.77 1.02 -10.68
C ILE A 54 4.73 1.35 -11.76
N ALA A 55 3.49 1.67 -11.37
CA ALA A 55 2.43 2.03 -12.32
C ALA A 55 2.78 3.30 -13.12
N GLU A 56 3.34 4.33 -12.47
CA GLU A 56 3.80 5.56 -13.12
C GLU A 56 4.92 5.29 -14.14
N GLY A 57 5.91 4.47 -13.81
CA GLY A 57 6.97 4.09 -14.76
C GLY A 57 6.42 3.36 -15.99
N CYS A 58 5.41 2.51 -15.79
CA CYS A 58 4.72 1.84 -16.89
C CYS A 58 3.86 2.79 -17.73
N ALA A 59 3.34 3.86 -17.12
CA ALA A 59 2.66 4.91 -17.84
C ALA A 59 3.61 5.66 -18.76
N GLU A 60 4.79 6.02 -18.26
CA GLU A 60 5.83 6.67 -19.08
C GLU A 60 6.25 5.80 -20.26
N GLU A 61 6.45 4.49 -20.05
CA GLU A 61 6.74 3.54 -21.13
C GLU A 61 5.60 3.45 -22.15
N ALA A 62 4.33 3.45 -21.69
CA ALA A 62 3.17 3.44 -22.58
C ALA A 62 3.11 4.71 -23.46
N LEU A 63 3.36 5.88 -22.85
CA LEU A 63 3.42 7.16 -23.56
C LEU A 63 4.59 7.18 -24.57
N TYR A 64 5.75 6.66 -24.18
CA TYR A 64 6.91 6.56 -25.06
C TYR A 64 6.61 5.68 -26.29
N ARG A 65 5.97 4.52 -26.09
CA ARG A 65 5.55 3.64 -27.20
C ARG A 65 4.53 4.30 -28.12
N LEU A 66 3.51 4.95 -27.55
CA LEU A 66 2.52 5.69 -28.33
C LEU A 66 3.13 6.84 -29.13
N LYS A 67 4.18 7.48 -28.61
CA LYS A 67 4.89 8.56 -29.29
C LYS A 67 5.67 8.05 -30.50
N ASN A 68 6.29 6.88 -30.35
CA ASN A 68 7.08 6.26 -31.42
C ASN A 68 6.20 5.56 -32.46
N ASN A 69 5.08 4.97 -32.04
CA ASN A 69 4.12 4.33 -32.92
C ASN A 69 2.69 4.64 -32.48
N GLN A 70 2.06 5.59 -33.18
CA GLN A 70 0.69 5.98 -32.90
C GLN A 70 -0.35 4.91 -33.25
N THR A 71 -0.02 3.85 -33.98
CA THR A 71 -0.97 2.75 -34.23
C THR A 71 -0.90 1.64 -33.18
N TYR A 72 -0.05 1.80 -32.15
CA TYR A 72 0.12 0.80 -31.12
C TYR A 72 -1.17 0.62 -30.29
N SER A 73 -1.68 -0.61 -30.27
CA SER A 73 -2.88 -0.99 -29.53
C SER A 73 -2.73 -2.42 -29.00
N GLY A 74 -3.51 -2.74 -27.96
CA GLY A 74 -3.54 -4.05 -27.32
C GLY A 74 -2.86 -4.09 -25.96
N THR A 75 -2.76 -5.30 -25.41
CA THR A 75 -2.15 -5.57 -24.12
C THR A 75 -0.70 -5.98 -24.28
N ILE A 76 0.17 -5.28 -23.58
CA ILE A 76 1.60 -5.56 -23.50
C ILE A 76 1.82 -6.65 -22.44
N ALA A 77 2.75 -7.55 -22.71
CA ALA A 77 3.23 -8.52 -21.72
C ALA A 77 3.72 -7.80 -20.45
N PRO A 78 3.67 -8.47 -19.28
CA PRO A 78 4.07 -7.85 -18.03
C PRO A 78 5.49 -7.30 -18.11
N LEU A 79 5.63 -6.00 -17.86
CA LEU A 79 6.93 -5.35 -17.78
C LEU A 79 7.40 -5.39 -16.33
N ASN A 80 8.61 -5.88 -16.10
CA ASN A 80 9.23 -5.84 -14.77
C ASN A 80 9.81 -4.46 -14.50
N VAL A 81 9.41 -3.85 -13.39
CA VAL A 81 9.90 -2.55 -12.96
C VAL A 81 10.32 -2.69 -11.50
N GLY A 82 11.64 -2.75 -11.27
CA GLY A 82 12.20 -3.01 -9.95
C GLY A 82 11.77 -4.37 -9.42
N ASN A 83 11.06 -4.36 -8.27
CA ASN A 83 10.62 -5.56 -7.55
C ASN A 83 9.21 -6.03 -7.96
N GLY A 84 8.50 -5.25 -8.77
CA GLY A 84 7.15 -5.58 -9.21
C GLY A 84 7.05 -5.68 -10.72
N SER A 85 5.83 -5.89 -11.18
CA SER A 85 5.51 -5.91 -12.60
C SER A 85 4.25 -5.13 -12.88
N CYS A 86 4.06 -4.73 -14.14
CA CYS A 86 2.84 -4.09 -14.57
C CYS A 86 2.37 -4.63 -15.91
N THR A 87 1.07 -4.65 -16.13
CA THR A 87 0.47 -4.86 -17.45
C THR A 87 -0.04 -3.53 -17.99
N ILE A 88 0.20 -3.28 -19.27
CA ILE A 88 -0.24 -2.07 -19.96
C ILE A 88 -1.23 -2.52 -21.03
N THR A 89 -2.42 -1.92 -21.05
CA THR A 89 -3.41 -2.12 -22.10
C THR A 89 -3.75 -0.79 -22.73
N ILE A 90 -3.49 -0.67 -24.03
CA ILE A 90 -3.79 0.53 -24.80
C ILE A 90 -4.98 0.23 -25.71
N SER A 91 -6.00 1.08 -25.63
CA SER A 91 -7.24 0.98 -26.40
C SER A 91 -7.60 2.34 -27.02
N GLY A 92 -8.45 2.34 -28.03
CA GLY A 92 -8.81 3.53 -28.80
C GLY A 92 -8.08 3.61 -30.14
N ALA A 93 -8.19 4.76 -30.80
CA ALA A 93 -7.64 5.01 -32.11
C ALA A 93 -7.33 6.51 -32.29
N ASN A 94 -6.44 6.83 -33.23
CA ASN A 94 -5.98 8.20 -33.46
C ASN A 94 -7.16 9.17 -33.59
N PRO A 95 -7.17 10.30 -32.85
CA PRO A 95 -6.09 10.78 -31.97
C PRO A 95 -6.23 10.35 -30.51
N THR A 96 -7.33 9.71 -30.08
CA THR A 96 -7.63 9.49 -28.66
C THR A 96 -7.38 8.05 -28.22
N TYR A 97 -6.55 7.90 -27.18
CA TYR A 97 -6.19 6.61 -26.60
C TYR A 97 -6.52 6.58 -25.12
N THR A 98 -6.95 5.41 -24.65
CA THR A 98 -7.08 5.09 -23.23
C THR A 98 -6.03 4.05 -22.86
N ILE A 99 -5.22 4.38 -21.88
CA ILE A 99 -4.15 3.53 -21.35
C ILE A 99 -4.60 3.06 -19.98
N LEU A 100 -4.69 1.73 -19.82
CA LEU A 100 -4.95 1.07 -18.55
C LEU A 100 -3.66 0.39 -18.09
N ILE A 101 -3.28 0.63 -16.85
CA ILE A 101 -2.07 0.07 -16.26
C ILE A 101 -2.48 -0.65 -14.99
N ASN A 102 -2.00 -1.88 -14.82
CA ASN A 102 -2.18 -2.62 -13.57
C ASN A 102 -0.80 -3.03 -13.06
N ALA A 103 -0.34 -2.37 -12.01
CA ALA A 103 0.90 -2.68 -11.32
C ALA A 103 0.64 -3.65 -10.17
N VAL A 104 1.54 -4.61 -10.00
CA VAL A 104 1.49 -5.62 -8.95
C VAL A 104 2.88 -5.76 -8.34
N LEU A 105 2.94 -5.71 -7.02
CA LEU A 105 4.10 -6.07 -6.23
C LEU A 105 3.88 -7.48 -5.67
N PRO A 106 4.64 -8.50 -6.11
CA PRO A 106 4.40 -9.91 -5.80
C PRO A 106 4.86 -10.31 -4.38
N GLU A 107 4.63 -9.45 -3.39
CA GLU A 107 4.89 -9.72 -1.97
C GLU A 107 3.67 -10.34 -1.29
N LYS A 108 3.80 -10.72 0.00
CA LYS A 108 2.71 -11.24 0.83
C LYS A 108 2.46 -10.30 2.01
N PRO A 109 1.28 -9.64 2.09
CA PRO A 109 0.20 -9.61 1.11
C PRO A 109 0.62 -8.92 -0.20
N SER A 110 -0.05 -9.26 -1.31
CA SER A 110 0.20 -8.61 -2.61
C SER A 110 -0.39 -7.21 -2.61
N TYR A 111 0.35 -6.26 -3.18
CA TYR A 111 -0.11 -4.89 -3.38
C TYR A 111 -0.32 -4.64 -4.85
N ALA A 112 -1.48 -4.12 -5.21
CA ALA A 112 -1.83 -3.78 -6.58
C ALA A 112 -2.33 -2.33 -6.66
N LYS A 113 -1.98 -1.65 -7.75
CA LYS A 113 -2.44 -0.31 -8.08
C LYS A 113 -2.72 -0.23 -9.56
N SER A 114 -3.82 0.43 -9.91
CA SER A 114 -4.18 0.60 -11.30
C SER A 114 -4.28 2.08 -11.67
N LEU A 115 -3.82 2.42 -12.87
CA LEU A 115 -3.89 3.77 -13.42
C LEU A 115 -4.66 3.74 -14.71
N ARG A 116 -5.48 4.76 -14.93
CA ARG A 116 -6.16 5.02 -16.18
C ARG A 116 -5.78 6.40 -16.69
N LEU A 117 -5.22 6.44 -17.89
CA LEU A 117 -4.89 7.66 -18.58
C LEU A 117 -5.73 7.78 -19.84
N THR A 118 -6.13 9.00 -20.15
CA THR A 118 -6.68 9.34 -21.47
C THR A 118 -5.73 10.33 -22.11
N VAL A 119 -5.32 10.05 -23.34
CA VAL A 119 -4.35 10.86 -24.07
C VAL A 119 -4.84 11.15 -25.47
N VAL A 120 -4.49 12.33 -25.96
CA VAL A 120 -4.72 12.76 -27.34
C VAL A 120 -3.35 12.88 -28.02
N ALA A 121 -3.11 12.04 -29.01
CA ALA A 121 -1.87 11.96 -29.78
C ALA A 121 -2.10 12.54 -31.18
N VAL A 122 -1.39 13.63 -31.50
CA VAL A 122 -1.43 14.31 -32.81
C VAL A 122 0.01 14.40 -33.32
N GLY A 123 0.35 13.64 -34.36
CA GLY A 123 1.71 13.61 -34.90
C GLY A 123 2.74 13.00 -33.94
N LYS A 124 3.62 13.81 -33.34
CA LYS A 124 4.56 13.36 -32.29
C LYS A 124 4.25 13.94 -30.92
N ASP A 125 3.19 14.74 -30.83
CA ASP A 125 2.76 15.38 -29.60
C ASP A 125 1.73 14.49 -28.91
N ILE A 126 1.94 14.25 -27.62
CA ILE A 126 1.00 13.54 -26.75
C ILE A 126 0.54 14.51 -25.68
N ASN A 127 -0.76 14.76 -25.65
CA ASN A 127 -1.42 15.56 -24.63
C ASN A 127 -2.18 14.64 -23.69
N ILE A 128 -1.85 14.69 -22.40
CA ILE A 128 -2.57 13.92 -21.37
C ILE A 128 -3.80 14.72 -20.97
N THR A 129 -4.99 14.16 -21.21
CA THR A 129 -6.26 14.80 -20.87
C THR A 129 -6.81 14.34 -19.53
N SER A 130 -6.46 13.13 -19.11
CA SER A 130 -6.87 12.57 -17.82
C SER A 130 -5.78 11.67 -17.25
N TRP A 131 -5.56 11.79 -15.95
CA TRP A 131 -4.71 10.91 -15.15
C TRP A 131 -5.45 10.54 -13.89
N GLN A 132 -5.84 9.27 -13.76
CA GLN A 132 -6.64 8.80 -12.62
C GLN A 132 -6.05 7.52 -12.06
N GLU A 133 -5.83 7.51 -10.75
CA GLU A 133 -5.67 6.26 -10.02
C GLU A 133 -7.04 5.60 -9.87
N ILE A 134 -7.14 4.36 -10.34
CA ILE A 134 -8.33 3.54 -10.22
C ILE A 134 -8.04 2.43 -9.20
N GLN A 135 -9.00 2.21 -8.32
CA GLN A 135 -8.88 1.27 -7.20
C GLN A 135 -9.13 -0.16 -7.63
#